data_AF-A0A366R9C7-F1
#
_entry.id   AF-A0A366R9C7-F1
#
_cell.length_a   1.000
_cell.length_b   1.000
_cell.length_c   1.000
_cell.angle_alpha   90.00
_cell.angle_beta   90.00
_cell.angle_gamma   90.00
#
_symmetry.space_group_name_H-M   'P 1'
#
loop_
_entity.id
_entity.type
_entity.pdbx_description
1 polymer ?
#
loop_
_entity_poly.entity_id
_entity_poly.type
_entity_poly.pdbx_seq_one_letter_code
_entity_poly.pdbx_strand_id
1 'polypeptide(L)'
;MMRQSFGAIMALLASGSLASSLSELFNLKYAFPDPEDFKSRFYVAGGGGYSLNTDTTGGLKYGAAAGATDGGYDAFNYSFDEQFLLGNGSVNWDAIYMFSYQALREMT
;
A
#
# COMPACT_ATOMS: atom_id res chain seq x y z
N MET A 1 -5.21 3.31 -38.23
CA MET A 1 -5.88 2.44 -37.23
C MET A 1 -4.81 1.99 -36.24
N MET A 2 -4.82 2.59 -35.06
CA MET A 2 -3.69 2.67 -34.12
C MET A 2 -3.76 1.51 -33.12
N ARG A 3 -2.75 0.62 -33.11
CA ARG A 3 -2.54 -0.38 -32.05
C ARG A 3 -1.64 0.24 -30.98
N GLN A 4 -2.20 0.49 -29.80
CA GLN A 4 -1.46 0.90 -28.61
C GLN A 4 -0.66 -0.31 -28.09
N SER A 5 0.64 -0.10 -27.91
CA SER A 5 1.62 -1.06 -27.42
C SER A 5 1.47 -1.30 -25.92
N PHE A 6 1.43 -2.57 -25.51
CA PHE A 6 1.53 -2.98 -24.11
C PHE A 6 2.91 -2.60 -23.53
N GLY A 7 2.89 -2.06 -22.31
CA GLY A 7 4.03 -1.44 -21.64
C GLY A 7 5.19 -2.38 -21.34
N ALA A 8 6.39 -1.93 -21.70
CA ALA A 8 7.64 -2.40 -21.14
C ALA A 8 8.08 -1.40 -20.07
N ILE A 9 7.83 -1.70 -18.79
CA ILE A 9 8.51 -1.01 -17.69
C ILE A 9 9.69 -1.89 -17.26
N MET A 10 10.85 -1.24 -17.29
CA MET A 10 12.21 -1.74 -17.25
C MET A 10 12.53 -2.47 -15.93
N ALA A 11 12.90 -3.75 -16.00
CA ALA A 11 13.58 -4.44 -14.92
C ALA A 11 15.10 -4.18 -15.05
N LEU A 12 15.64 -3.25 -14.26
CA LEU A 12 17.07 -3.01 -14.18
C LEU A 12 17.68 -3.77 -12.98
N LEU A 13 18.54 -4.74 -13.29
CA LEU A 13 19.34 -5.50 -12.34
C LEU A 13 20.33 -4.57 -11.62
N ALA A 14 20.15 -4.36 -10.32
CA ALA A 14 21.14 -3.71 -9.46
C ALA A 14 22.01 -4.78 -8.77
N SER A 15 23.22 -4.95 -9.27
CA SER A 15 24.28 -5.74 -8.66
C SER A 15 24.79 -5.08 -7.37
N GLY A 16 24.73 -5.79 -6.25
CA GLY A 16 25.70 -5.73 -5.14
C GLY A 16 26.09 -4.34 -4.62
N SER A 17 25.16 -3.66 -3.95
CA SER A 17 25.38 -2.68 -2.85
C SER A 17 24.13 -1.82 -2.57
N LEU A 18 23.08 -1.96 -3.39
CA LEU A 18 21.80 -1.26 -3.27
C LEU A 18 20.68 -2.11 -2.63
N ALA A 19 20.98 -3.29 -2.10
CA ALA A 19 19.97 -4.19 -1.53
C ALA A 19 19.35 -3.67 -0.21
N SER A 20 19.82 -2.55 0.35
CA SER A 20 19.20 -1.90 1.51
C SER A 20 18.14 -0.85 1.13
N SER A 21 17.89 -0.58 -0.16
CA SER A 21 16.83 0.34 -0.60
C SER A 21 15.62 -0.38 -1.22
N LEU A 22 15.56 -1.71 -1.12
CA LEU A 22 14.43 -2.50 -1.60
C LEU A 22 13.29 -2.59 -0.56
N SER A 23 13.46 -2.02 0.64
CA SER A 23 12.41 -1.88 1.67
C SER A 23 11.48 -0.68 1.46
N GLU A 24 11.69 0.13 0.42
CA GLU A 24 10.96 1.39 0.18
C GLU A 24 9.88 1.29 -0.91
N LEU A 25 9.48 0.08 -1.32
CA LEU A 25 8.38 -0.13 -2.27
C LEU A 25 7.21 -0.80 -1.56
N PHE A 26 6.15 -0.02 -1.35
CA PHE A 26 4.88 -0.49 -0.79
C PHE A 26 3.77 -0.26 -1.82
N ASN A 27 2.71 -1.07 -1.72
CA ASN A 27 1.61 -1.05 -2.67
C ASN A 27 0.45 -0.20 -2.17
N LEU A 28 -0.09 0.60 -3.08
CA LEU A 28 -1.29 1.40 -2.86
C LEU A 28 -2.42 0.90 -3.76
N LYS A 29 -3.61 0.83 -3.19
CA LYS A 29 -4.87 0.61 -3.91
C LYS A 29 -5.72 1.86 -3.77
N TYR A 30 -6.30 2.31 -4.88
CA TYR A 30 -7.29 3.39 -4.88
C TYR A 30 -8.56 2.94 -5.59
N ALA A 31 -9.70 3.37 -5.07
CA ALA A 31 -10.97 3.31 -5.78
C ALA A 31 -11.53 4.72 -5.92
N PHE A 32 -12.07 5.01 -7.08
CA PHE A 32 -12.67 6.30 -7.41
C PHE A 32 -14.15 6.09 -7.68
N PRO A 33 -15.05 6.94 -7.13
CA PRO A 33 -16.44 6.94 -7.55
C PRO A 33 -16.54 7.45 -8.99
N ASP A 34 -17.70 7.25 -9.61
CA ASP A 34 -17.99 7.90 -10.88
C ASP A 34 -17.83 9.43 -10.71
N PRO A 35 -17.32 10.15 -11.74
CA PRO A 35 -17.05 11.59 -11.61
C PRO A 35 -18.27 12.42 -11.18
N GLU A 36 -19.47 12.01 -11.58
CA GLU A 36 -20.74 12.68 -11.24
C GLU A 36 -21.12 12.50 -9.76
N ASP A 37 -20.66 11.42 -9.12
CA ASP A 37 -20.93 11.10 -7.71
C ASP A 37 -19.85 11.64 -6.76
N PHE A 38 -18.73 12.15 -7.29
CA PHE A 38 -17.61 12.61 -6.48
C PHE A 38 -17.94 13.89 -5.72
N LYS A 39 -17.81 13.84 -4.38
CA LYS A 39 -18.15 14.94 -3.46
C LYS A 39 -16.92 15.63 -2.86
N SER A 40 -15.78 15.57 -3.54
CA SER A 40 -14.50 16.12 -3.06
C SER A 40 -14.09 15.58 -1.69
N ARG A 41 -14.17 14.25 -1.53
CA ARG A 41 -13.88 13.54 -0.27
C ARG A 41 -12.87 12.42 -0.51
N PHE A 42 -12.01 12.21 0.49
CA PHE A 42 -11.16 11.03 0.57
C PHE A 42 -11.51 10.22 1.81
N TYR A 43 -11.59 8.89 1.66
CA TYR A 43 -11.95 7.95 2.73
C TYR A 43 -10.86 6.89 2.88
N VAL A 44 -10.43 6.67 4.12
CA VAL A 44 -9.56 5.56 4.48
C VAL A 44 -10.26 4.76 5.56
N ALA A 45 -10.46 3.47 5.30
CA ALA A 45 -10.97 2.57 6.32
C ALA A 45 -9.86 2.25 7.33
N GLY A 46 -10.18 2.34 8.62
CA GLY A 46 -9.29 1.87 9.67
C GLY A 46 -9.12 0.36 9.64
N GLY A 47 -7.96 -0.11 10.11
CA GLY A 47 -7.70 -1.51 10.39
C GLY A 47 -8.31 -1.99 11.71
N GLY A 48 -7.92 -3.21 12.14
CA GLY A 48 -8.32 -3.80 13.41
C GLY A 48 -7.20 -4.65 13.99
N GLY A 49 -6.90 -4.48 15.28
CA GLY A 49 -5.76 -5.15 15.91
C GLY A 49 -4.45 -4.81 15.19
N TYR A 50 -3.75 -5.84 14.71
CA TYR A 50 -2.50 -5.74 13.95
C TYR A 50 -2.71 -5.75 12.43
N SER A 51 -3.94 -5.68 11.93
CA SER A 51 -4.24 -5.73 10.49
C SER A 51 -4.66 -4.37 9.96
N LEU A 52 -4.25 -4.05 8.74
CA LEU A 52 -4.77 -2.91 7.97
C LEU A 52 -6.01 -3.32 7.16
N ASN A 53 -6.87 -2.35 6.84
CA ASN A 53 -7.96 -2.61 5.91
C ASN A 53 -7.41 -2.70 4.47
N THR A 54 -7.88 -3.69 3.72
CA THR A 54 -7.39 -4.00 2.37
C THR A 54 -8.39 -3.66 1.26
N ASP A 55 -9.62 -3.26 1.64
CA ASP A 55 -10.73 -2.90 0.74
C ASP A 55 -10.78 -1.38 0.55
N THR A 56 -11.05 -0.94 -0.68
CA THR A 56 -11.14 0.46 -1.07
C THR A 56 -12.57 0.89 -1.42
N THR A 57 -13.57 0.02 -1.33
CA THR A 57 -14.93 0.31 -1.79
C THR A 57 -15.80 1.05 -0.77
N GLY A 58 -15.42 1.08 0.51
CA GLY A 58 -16.24 1.62 1.61
C GLY A 58 -16.64 3.09 1.46
N GLY A 59 -15.82 3.89 0.76
CA GLY A 59 -16.06 5.32 0.51
C GLY A 59 -16.95 5.62 -0.70
N LEU A 60 -17.06 4.68 -1.65
CA LEU A 60 -17.67 4.93 -2.97
C LEU A 60 -19.13 5.35 -2.87
N LYS A 61 -19.93 4.62 -2.07
CA LYS A 61 -21.36 4.91 -1.85
C LYS A 61 -21.63 6.28 -1.20
N TYR A 62 -20.59 6.94 -0.68
CA TYR A 62 -20.67 8.26 -0.07
C TYR A 62 -20.07 9.37 -0.95
N GLY A 63 -19.68 9.05 -2.19
CA GLY A 63 -19.05 9.98 -3.12
C GLY A 63 -17.61 10.32 -2.76
N ALA A 64 -16.90 9.41 -2.07
CA ALA A 64 -15.49 9.59 -1.69
C ALA A 64 -14.59 8.67 -2.52
N ALA A 65 -13.46 9.22 -2.98
CA ALA A 65 -12.33 8.39 -3.39
C ALA A 65 -11.77 7.70 -2.13
N ALA A 66 -11.19 6.52 -2.28
CA ALA A 66 -10.75 5.74 -1.14
C ALA A 66 -9.44 5.00 -1.42
N GLY A 67 -8.65 4.78 -0.37
CA GLY A 67 -7.33 4.19 -0.46
C GLY A 67 -7.07 3.08 0.57
N ALA A 68 -6.17 2.16 0.21
CA ALA A 68 -5.60 1.14 1.10
C ALA A 68 -4.10 0.94 0.76
N THR A 69 -3.31 0.57 1.76
CA THR A 69 -1.85 0.33 1.65
C THR A 69 -1.48 -1.03 2.24
N ASP A 70 -0.45 -1.67 1.69
CA ASP A 70 0.11 -2.91 2.26
C ASP A 70 1.18 -2.66 3.34
N GLY A 71 1.47 -1.38 3.63
CA GLY A 71 2.44 -1.02 4.65
C GLY A 71 3.87 -1.51 4.38
N GLY A 72 4.22 -1.91 3.15
CA GLY A 72 5.57 -2.39 2.81
C GLY A 72 5.94 -3.75 3.41
N TYR A 73 5.06 -4.38 4.20
CA TYR A 73 5.22 -5.73 4.75
C TYR A 73 4.20 -6.73 4.19
N ASP A 74 3.48 -6.35 3.13
CA ASP A 74 2.41 -7.13 2.51
C ASP A 74 1.18 -7.33 3.41
N ALA A 75 0.68 -6.23 4.00
CA ALA A 75 -0.53 -6.22 4.83
C ALA A 75 -1.82 -6.65 4.10
N PHE A 76 -1.75 -6.88 2.78
CA PHE A 76 -2.85 -7.47 2.02
C PHE A 76 -2.99 -8.98 2.27
N ASN A 77 -1.92 -9.64 2.71
CA ASN A 77 -1.91 -11.09 2.97
C ASN A 77 -1.57 -11.44 4.43
N TYR A 78 -0.93 -10.55 5.18
CA TYR A 78 -0.45 -10.80 6.55
C TYR A 78 -0.91 -9.73 7.54
N SER A 79 -1.04 -10.08 8.83
CA SER A 79 -1.09 -9.09 9.90
C SER A 79 0.32 -8.69 10.36
N PHE A 80 0.43 -7.51 10.98
CA PHE A 80 1.71 -6.95 11.39
C PHE A 80 2.45 -7.83 12.41
N ASP A 81 1.76 -8.53 13.31
CA ASP A 81 2.37 -9.43 14.28
C ASP A 81 3.03 -10.66 13.64
N GLU A 82 2.64 -11.04 12.42
CA GLU A 82 3.32 -12.08 11.64
C GLU A 82 4.64 -11.57 11.02
N GLN A 83 4.76 -10.25 10.83
CA GLN A 83 5.89 -9.61 10.13
C GLN A 83 6.76 -8.72 11.05
N PHE A 84 6.43 -8.64 12.35
CA PHE A 84 7.13 -7.84 13.36
C PHE A 84 8.56 -8.32 13.60
N LEU A 85 8.84 -9.61 13.42
CA LEU A 85 10.18 -10.18 13.52
C LEU A 85 10.69 -10.62 12.15
N LEU A 86 11.95 -10.35 11.88
CA LEU A 86 12.67 -10.94 10.76
C LEU A 86 12.98 -12.42 11.05
N GLY A 87 13.27 -13.21 10.01
CA GLY A 87 13.59 -14.64 10.15
C GLY A 87 14.83 -14.93 11.03
N ASN A 88 15.66 -13.93 11.32
CA ASN A 88 16.79 -14.02 12.24
C ASN A 88 16.44 -13.66 13.70
N GLY A 89 15.16 -13.43 14.02
CA GLY A 89 14.66 -13.06 15.34
C GLY A 89 14.85 -11.59 15.74
N SER A 90 15.44 -10.77 14.87
CA SER A 90 15.52 -9.32 15.11
C SER A 90 14.21 -8.63 14.78
N VAL A 91 13.97 -7.46 15.39
CA VAL A 91 12.80 -6.63 15.11
C VAL A 91 12.86 -6.04 13.70
N ASN A 92 11.73 -6.09 12.99
CA ASN A 92 11.53 -5.43 11.71
C ASN A 92 11.08 -3.97 11.91
N TRP A 93 12.05 -3.07 12.07
CA TRP A 93 11.77 -1.65 12.33
C TRP A 93 11.10 -0.93 11.17
N ASP A 94 11.39 -1.33 9.92
CA ASP A 94 10.76 -0.74 8.74
C ASP A 94 9.26 -1.03 8.75
N ALA A 95 8.86 -2.28 8.99
CA ALA A 95 7.45 -2.65 9.14
C ALA A 95 6.78 -1.92 10.31
N ILE A 96 7.49 -1.69 11.43
CA ILE A 96 6.97 -0.90 12.56
C ILE A 96 6.64 0.52 12.11
N TYR A 97 7.55 1.22 11.45
CA TYR A 97 7.32 2.62 11.04
C TYR A 97 6.21 2.71 10.00
N MET A 98 6.19 1.78 9.04
CA MET A 98 5.16 1.73 8.01
C MET A 98 3.77 1.45 8.58
N PHE A 99 3.63 0.48 9.49
CA PHE A 99 2.37 0.18 10.18
C PHE A 99 1.93 1.33 11.09
N SER A 100 2.88 1.97 11.78
CA SER A 100 2.54 2.94 12.84
C SER A 100 2.09 4.29 12.30
N TYR A 101 2.72 4.80 11.24
CA TYR A 101 2.37 6.12 10.73
C TYR A 101 2.72 6.35 9.26
N GLN A 102 3.80 5.75 8.75
CA GLN A 102 4.40 6.20 7.50
C GLN A 102 3.55 5.83 6.29
N ALA A 103 3.12 4.57 6.17
CA ALA A 103 2.41 4.10 4.99
C ALA A 103 1.05 4.79 4.79
N LEU A 104 0.32 5.01 5.89
CA LEU A 104 -0.97 5.72 5.83
C LEU A 104 -0.78 7.20 5.50
N ARG A 105 0.25 7.85 6.07
CA ARG A 105 0.58 9.24 5.77
C ARG A 105 1.01 9.46 4.33
N GLU A 106 1.75 8.52 3.74
CA GLU A 106 2.21 8.64 2.35
C GLU A 106 1.09 8.34 1.34
N MET A 107 0.06 7.57 1.75
CA MET A 107 -1.12 7.30 0.93
C MET A 107 -2.12 8.48 0.88
N THR A 108 -2.20 9.28 1.94
CA THR A 108 -3.19 10.36 2.15
C THR A 108 -2.64 11.74 1.78
#